data_AF-A0A1G1C711-F1
#
_entry.id   AF-A0A1G1C711-F1
#
_cell.length_a   1.000
_cell.length_b   1.000
_cell.length_c   1.000
_cell.angle_alpha   90.00
_cell.angle_beta   90.00
_cell.angle_gamma   90.00
#
_symmetry.space_group_name_H-M   'P 1'
#
loop_
_entity.id
_entity.type
_entity.pdbx_description
1 polymer ?
#
loop_
_entity_poly.entity_id
_entity_poly.type
_entity_poly.pdbx_seq_one_letter_code
_entity_poly.pdbx_strand_id
1 'polypeptide(L)' 'MPPRHYGEIRGQLETDGAPIGAMNLLIAAHARALGAVLVTNNADEFARIEGLSCQDWCE' A
#
# COMPACT_ATOMS: atom_id res chain seq x y z
N MET A 1 0.10 -9.51 14.66
CA MET A 1 0.07 -8.04 14.82
C MET A 1 -0.95 -7.45 13.85
N PRO A 2 -2.26 -7.46 14.14
CA PRO A 2 -3.27 -6.83 13.25
C PRO A 2 -3.66 -5.44 13.82
N PRO A 3 -4.50 -4.59 13.19
CA PRO A 3 -4.82 -4.29 11.80
C PRO A 3 -4.48 -2.80 11.46
N ARG A 4 -3.61 -2.13 12.23
CA ARG A 4 -3.39 -0.67 12.14
C ARG A 4 -3.06 -0.21 10.73
N HIS A 5 -2.07 -0.83 10.08
CA HIS A 5 -1.69 -0.46 8.73
C HIS A 5 -2.82 -0.66 7.72
N TYR A 6 -3.59 -1.74 7.81
CA TYR A 6 -4.73 -1.95 6.89
C TYR A 6 -5.79 -0.85 7.07
N GLY A 7 -6.21 -0.59 8.30
CA GLY A 7 -7.25 0.40 8.60
C GLY A 7 -6.82 1.82 8.26
N GLU A 8 -5.57 2.19 8.57
CA GLU A 8 -4.98 3.48 8.22
C GLU A 8 -4.92 3.68 6.70
N ILE A 9 -4.39 2.70 5.96
CA ILE A 9 -4.28 2.80 4.51
C ILE A 9 -5.68 2.87 3.88
N ARG A 10 -6.62 2.06 4.37
CA ARG A 10 -7.99 2.07 3.86
C ARG A 10 -8.67 3.41 4.11
N GLY A 11 -8.59 3.93 5.33
CA GLY A 11 -9.18 5.22 5.69
C GLY A 11 -8.58 6.38 4.89
N GLN A 12 -7.25 6.36 4.68
CA GLN A 12 -6.56 7.32 3.82
C GLN A 12 -7.10 7.29 2.39
N LEU A 13 -7.07 6.11 1.75
CA LEU A 13 -7.47 5.95 0.35
C LEU A 13 -8.96 6.22 0.11
N GLU A 14 -9.83 5.87 1.08
CA GLU A 14 -11.26 6.20 1.03
C GLU A 14 -11.48 7.72 1.14
N THR A 15 -10.72 8.41 1.98
CA THR A 15 -10.77 9.89 2.13
C THR A 15 -10.29 10.59 0.85
N ASP A 16 -9.25 10.05 0.21
CA ASP A 16 -8.68 10.59 -1.02
C ASP A 16 -9.48 10.23 -2.28
N GLY A 17 -10.53 9.41 -2.16
CA GLY A 17 -11.33 8.95 -3.29
C GLY A 17 -10.58 8.02 -4.25
N ALA A 18 -9.52 7.35 -3.77
CA ALA A 18 -8.61 6.53 -4.55
C ALA A 18 -8.48 5.10 -3.99
N PRO A 19 -9.58 4.33 -3.83
CA PRO A 19 -9.51 2.99 -3.28
C PRO A 19 -8.70 2.05 -4.19
N ILE A 20 -7.94 1.14 -3.58
CA ILE A 20 -7.21 0.07 -4.26
C ILE A 20 -7.89 -1.28 -4.00
N GLY A 21 -7.56 -2.27 -4.84
CA GLY A 21 -8.11 -3.62 -4.68
C GLY A 21 -7.81 -4.22 -3.30
N ALA A 22 -8.74 -5.03 -2.77
CA ALA A 22 -8.62 -5.59 -1.42
C ALA A 22 -7.32 -6.40 -1.21
N MET A 23 -6.84 -7.10 -2.25
CA MET A 23 -5.58 -7.84 -2.20
C MET A 23 -4.38 -6.89 -2.15
N ASN A 24 -4.36 -5.85 -2.99
CA ASN A 24 -3.31 -4.82 -3.00
C ASN A 24 -3.24 -4.11 -1.64
N LEU A 25 -4.38 -3.82 -1.04
CA LEU A 25 -4.46 -3.25 0.31
C LEU A 25 -3.84 -4.17 1.38
N LEU A 26 -4.07 -5.49 1.30
CA LEU A 26 -3.43 -6.45 2.21
C LEU A 26 -1.92 -6.55 1.99
N ILE A 27 -1.47 -6.57 0.74
CA ILE A 27 -0.04 -6.58 0.38
C ILE A 27 0.65 -5.32 0.91
N ALA A 28 0.08 -4.15 0.65
CA ALA A 28 0.59 -2.87 1.13
C ALA A 28 0.65 -2.81 2.66
N ALA A 29 -0.43 -3.24 3.34
CA ALA A 29 -0.47 -3.28 4.79
C ALA A 29 0.59 -4.22 5.37
N HIS A 30 0.85 -5.36 4.72
CA HIS A 30 1.89 -6.30 5.13
C HIS A 30 3.29 -5.71 4.94
N ALA A 31 3.59 -5.14 3.77
CA ALA A 31 4.89 -4.52 3.48
C ALA A 31 5.18 -3.34 4.43
N ARG A 32 4.20 -2.45 4.64
CA ARG A 32 4.31 -1.31 5.57
C ARG A 32 4.52 -1.77 7.01
N ALA A 33 3.84 -2.84 7.45
CA ALA A 33 4.02 -3.40 8.79
C ALA A 33 5.43 -3.95 9.02
N LEU A 34 6.09 -4.42 7.96
CA LEU A 34 7.44 -4.95 8.02
C LEU A 34 8.51 -3.88 7.75
N GLY A 35 8.13 -2.67 7.36
CA GLY A 35 9.07 -1.66 6.83
C GLY A 35 9.79 -2.13 5.57
N ALA A 36 9.18 -3.05 4.81
CA ALA A 36 9.76 -3.63 3.62
C ALA A 36 9.52 -2.74 2.38
N VAL A 37 10.38 -2.88 1.37
CA VAL A 37 10.16 -2.30 0.05
C VAL A 37 9.25 -3.23 -0.75
N LEU A 38 8.11 -2.71 -1.20
CA LEU A 38 7.23 -3.40 -2.13
C LEU A 38 7.75 -3.22 -3.56
N VAL A 39 8.11 -4.32 -4.20
CA VAL A 39 8.47 -4.34 -5.63
C VAL A 39 7.24 -4.73 -6.44
N THR A 40 6.86 -3.92 -7.42
CA THR A 40 5.66 -4.13 -8.24
C THR A 40 5.80 -3.43 -9.59
N ASN A 41 5.14 -3.96 -10.62
CA ASN A 41 5.04 -3.34 -11.95
C ASN A 41 3.81 -2.40 -12.08
N ASN A 42 3.17 -2.07 -10.95
CA ASN A 42 2.05 -1.14 -10.87
C ASN A 42 2.29 -0.11 -9.75
N ALA A 43 3.50 0.47 -9.73
CA ALA A 43 3.95 1.33 -8.63
C ALA A 43 3.03 2.53 -8.38
N ASP A 44 2.39 3.07 -9.42
CA ASP A 44 1.44 4.19 -9.35
C ASP A 44 0.23 3.94 -8.45
N GLU A 45 -0.24 2.69 -8.35
CA GLU A 45 -1.36 2.32 -7.46
C GLU A 45 -0.92 2.38 -6.00
N PHE A 46 0.32 1.96 -5.71
CA PHE A 46 0.87 1.87 -4.35
C PHE A 46 1.56 3.16 -3.88
N ALA A 47 2.00 4.02 -4.80
CA ALA A 47 2.66 5.30 -4.50
C ALA A 47 1.77 6.27 -3.70
N ARG A 48 0.45 6.05 -3.72
CA ARG A 48 -0.55 6.83 -2.97
C ARG A 48 -0.58 6.52 -1.48
N ILE A 49 0.10 5.45 -1.05
CA ILE A 49 0.04 4.94 0.32
C ILE A 49 1.15 5.58 1.16
N GLU A 50 0.75 6.44 2.10
CA GLU A 50 1.72 7.10 2.99
C GLU A 50 2.52 6.10 3.83
N GLY A 51 3.85 6.27 3.82
CA GLY A 51 4.79 5.43 4.57
C GLY A 51 5.00 4.03 4.00
N LEU A 52 4.52 3.74 2.78
CA LEU A 52 4.90 2.54 2.04
C LEU A 52 6.10 2.85 1.12
N SER A 53 7.17 2.06 1.24
CA SER A 53 8.27 2.11 0.28
C SER A 53 7.93 1.23 -0.92
N CYS A 54 7.96 1.79 -2.13
CA CYS A 54 7.59 1.10 -3.37
C CYS A 54 8.68 1.29 -4.43
N GLN A 55 8.95 0.27 -5.24
CA GLN A 55 9.85 0.31 -6.39
C GLN A 55 9.25 -0.43 -7.58
N ASP A 56 9.46 0.11 -8.77
CA ASP A 56 9.25 -0.60 -10.04
C ASP A 56 10.60 -1.08 -10.59
N TRP A 57 10.66 -2.34 -10.99
CA TRP A 57 11.85 -2.98 -11.59
C TRP A 57 11.62 -3.39 -13.05
N CYS A 58 10.44 -3.12 -13.59
CA CYS A 58 10.07 -3.43 -14.96
C CYS A 58 10.19 -2.22 -15.91
N GLU A 59 10.60 -1.05 -15.39
CA GLU A 59 11.01 0.12 -16.19
C GLU A 59 12.46 0.05 -16.68
#